data_AF-A0A7J3XE36-F1
#
_entry.id   AF-A0A7J3XE36-F1
#
_cell.length_a   1.000
_cell.length_b   1.000
_cell.length_c   1.000
_cell.angle_alpha   90.00
_cell.angle_beta   90.00
_cell.angle_gamma   90.00
#
_symmetry.space_group_name_H-M   'P 1'
#
loop_
_entity.id
_entity.type
_entity.pdbx_description
1 polymer ?
#
loop_
_entity_poly.entity_id
_entity_poly.type
_entity_poly.pdbx_seq_one_letter_code
_entity_poly.pdbx_strand_id
1 'polypeptide(L)'
;LEKGSDELARRNWFACTKLRERGVDARLYERGNGVLHAKAMIVDEKYVLLGSSNWRHYSLDLNRELNLLLESRDLAKEAKGYFFRVWGGSRICR
;
A
#
# COMPACT_ATOMS: atom_id res chain seq x y z
N LEU A 1 -15.89 -16.89 9.95
CA LEU A 1 -14.64 -16.21 9.55
C LEU A 1 -14.88 -14.82 8.91
N GLU A 2 -16.08 -14.23 9.02
CA GLU A 2 -16.48 -13.06 8.22
C GLU A 2 -16.31 -11.69 8.90
N LYS A 3 -16.24 -11.61 10.25
CA LYS A 3 -16.23 -10.32 10.95
C LYS A 3 -14.95 -9.49 10.74
N GLY A 4 -13.79 -10.14 10.54
CA GLY A 4 -12.49 -9.45 10.44
C GLY A 4 -12.22 -8.80 9.08
N SER A 5 -12.76 -9.35 7.99
CA SER A 5 -12.61 -8.77 6.65
C SER A 5 -13.39 -7.47 6.50
N ASP A 6 -14.58 -7.40 7.09
CA ASP A 6 -15.47 -6.25 6.98
C ASP A 6 -14.98 -5.05 7.80
N GLU A 7 -14.37 -5.29 8.95
CA GLU A 7 -13.73 -4.23 9.73
C GLU A 7 -12.50 -3.68 9.00
N LEU A 8 -11.64 -4.55 8.47
CA LEU A 8 -10.46 -4.14 7.70
C LEU A 8 -10.84 -3.31 6.47
N ALA A 9 -11.85 -3.76 5.72
CA ALA A 9 -12.36 -3.03 4.56
C ALA A 9 -12.85 -1.62 4.96
N ARG A 10 -13.60 -1.51 6.06
CA ARG A 10 -14.07 -0.22 6.60
C ARG A 10 -12.92 0.69 7.01
N ARG A 11 -11.89 0.17 7.68
CA ARG A 11 -10.71 0.95 8.10
C ARG A 11 -9.90 1.44 6.91
N ASN A 12 -9.70 0.60 5.90
CA ASN A 12 -9.01 1.00 4.68
C ASN A 12 -9.81 2.06 3.89
N TRP A 13 -11.14 1.92 3.86
CA TRP A 13 -12.03 2.94 3.29
C TRP A 13 -11.87 4.29 4.00
N PHE A 14 -12.01 4.30 5.33
CA PHE A 14 -11.84 5.50 6.14
C PHE A 14 -10.48 6.16 5.94
N ALA A 15 -9.39 5.39 5.97
CA ALA A 15 -8.04 5.92 5.77
C ALA A 15 -7.88 6.56 4.39
N CYS A 16 -8.37 5.90 3.34
CA CYS A 16 -8.32 6.43 1.99
C CYS A 16 -9.11 7.74 1.87
N THR A 17 -10.34 7.79 2.37
CA THR A 17 -11.17 9.02 2.36
C THR A 17 -10.48 10.16 3.10
N LYS A 18 -9.92 9.91 4.28
CA LYS A 18 -9.22 10.94 5.07
C LYS A 18 -7.98 11.49 4.36
N LEU A 19 -7.21 10.66 3.67
CA LEU A 19 -6.09 11.11 2.85
C LEU A 19 -6.55 12.03 1.72
N ARG A 20 -7.62 11.64 1.02
CA ARG A 20 -8.18 12.44 -0.09
C ARG A 20 -8.76 13.78 0.36
N GLU A 21 -9.46 13.80 1.50
CA GLU A 21 -9.95 15.05 2.13
C GLU A 21 -8.82 16.04 2.42
N ARG A 22 -7.58 15.54 2.58
CA ARG A 22 -6.38 16.35 2.84
C ARG A 22 -5.54 16.60 1.58
N GLY A 23 -6.07 16.31 0.40
CA GLY A 23 -5.41 16.57 -0.89
C GLY A 23 -4.39 15.50 -1.30
N VAL A 24 -4.31 14.36 -0.59
CA VAL A 24 -3.47 13.24 -0.98
C VAL A 24 -4.23 12.34 -1.94
N ASP A 25 -3.64 12.07 -3.11
CA ASP A 25 -4.20 11.08 -4.02
C ASP A 25 -4.12 9.68 -3.42
N ALA A 26 -5.28 9.11 -3.12
CA ALA A 26 -5.42 7.74 -2.63
C ALA A 26 -6.50 6.99 -3.40
N ARG A 27 -6.30 5.67 -3.52
CA ARG A 27 -7.19 4.71 -4.18
C ARG A 27 -7.23 3.40 -3.41
N LEU A 28 -8.30 2.63 -3.61
CA LEU A 28 -8.42 1.28 -3.09
C LEU A 28 -8.35 0.28 -4.23
N TYR A 29 -7.51 -0.73 -4.04
CA TYR A 29 -7.44 -1.87 -4.93
C TYR A 29 -8.73 -2.69 -4.84
N GLU A 30 -9.42 -2.88 -5.97
CA GLU A 30 -10.64 -3.69 -6.01
C GLU A 30 -10.34 -5.17 -6.23
N ARG A 31 -11.10 -5.98 -5.49
CA ARG A 31 -11.01 -7.42 -5.46
C ARG A 31 -11.59 -7.98 -6.77
N GLY A 32 -10.73 -8.21 -7.75
CA GLY A 32 -11.06 -8.91 -9.01
C GLY A 32 -10.09 -10.04 -9.34
N ASN A 33 -8.79 -9.86 -9.02
CA ASN A 33 -7.72 -10.82 -9.32
C ASN A 33 -6.96 -11.32 -8.08
N GLY A 34 -7.50 -11.09 -6.87
CA GLY A 34 -6.87 -11.49 -5.60
C GLY A 34 -6.73 -10.34 -4.61
N VAL A 35 -5.81 -10.49 -3.66
CA VAL A 35 -5.48 -9.49 -2.62
C VAL A 35 -4.13 -8.86 -2.96
N LEU A 36 -4.03 -7.53 -2.92
CA LEU A 36 -2.76 -6.84 -3.01
C LEU A 36 -1.95 -7.07 -1.73
N HIS A 37 -1.01 -8.00 -1.78
CA HIS A 37 -0.18 -8.35 -0.62
C HIS A 37 1.16 -7.61 -0.55
N ALA A 38 1.58 -6.95 -1.63
CA ALA A 38 2.82 -6.18 -1.63
C ALA A 38 2.75 -5.01 -0.64
N LYS A 39 3.80 -4.83 0.18
CA LYS A 39 4.01 -3.63 0.99
C LYS A 39 5.29 -2.98 0.51
N ALA A 40 5.12 -1.86 -0.17
CA ALA A 40 6.23 -1.14 -0.77
C ALA A 40 6.00 0.36 -0.70
N MET A 41 7.09 1.11 -0.67
CA MET A 41 7.11 2.57 -0.76
C MET A 41 8.23 2.99 -1.71
N ILE A 42 7.95 3.99 -2.54
CA ILE A 42 8.93 4.58 -3.46
C ILE A 42 9.01 6.06 -3.09
N VAL A 43 10.22 6.56 -2.86
CA VAL A 43 10.46 7.96 -2.47
C VAL A 43 11.46 8.58 -3.45
N ASP A 44 11.11 9.76 -3.97
CA ASP A 44 11.93 10.61 -4.85
C ASP A 44 12.52 9.90 -6.08
N GLU A 45 11.86 8.86 -6.57
CA GLU A 45 12.33 8.02 -7.68
C GLU A 45 13.77 7.50 -7.47
N LYS A 46 14.10 7.23 -6.19
CA LYS A 46 15.45 6.88 -5.75
C LYS A 46 15.45 5.78 -4.70
N TYR A 47 14.59 5.88 -3.70
CA TYR A 47 14.51 4.92 -2.61
C TYR A 47 13.33 3.98 -2.80
N VAL A 48 13.56 2.68 -2.56
CA VAL A 48 12.50 1.67 -2.51
C VAL A 48 12.58 0.96 -1.16
N LEU A 49 11.52 1.08 -0.38
CA LEU A 49 11.30 0.23 0.79
C LEU A 49 10.37 -0.90 0.39
N LEU A 50 10.77 -2.15 0.64
CA LEU A 50 9.94 -3.32 0.39
C LEU A 50 10.12 -4.35 1.49
N GLY A 51 9.06 -5.07 1.84
CA GLY A 51 9.17 -6.10 2.87
C GLY A 51 7.85 -6.68 3.34
N SER A 52 7.89 -7.29 4.52
CA SER A 52 6.75 -8.03 5.08
C SER A 52 5.82 -7.16 5.93
N SER A 53 6.28 -6.01 6.43
CA SER A 53 5.52 -5.15 7.34
C SER A 53 4.23 -4.62 6.70
N ASN A 54 3.09 -4.95 7.29
CA ASN A 54 1.86 -4.18 7.05
C ASN A 54 1.98 -2.79 7.68
N TRP A 55 1.27 -1.81 7.14
CA TRP A 55 1.29 -0.44 7.67
C TRP A 55 0.25 -0.30 8.79
N ARG A 56 0.48 -1.06 9.86
CA ARG A 56 -0.34 -1.08 11.08
C ARG A 56 0.59 -1.18 12.28
N HIS A 57 0.23 -0.53 13.38
CA HIS A 57 0.98 -0.51 14.64
C HIS A 57 1.57 -1.87 15.02
N TYR A 58 0.75 -2.93 15.04
CA TYR A 58 1.23 -4.28 15.35
C TYR A 58 2.39 -4.76 14.45
N SER A 59 2.34 -4.51 13.13
CA SER A 59 3.42 -4.89 12.23
C SER A 59 4.68 -4.03 12.41
N LEU A 60 4.57 -2.83 12.95
CA LEU A 60 5.72 -1.95 13.15
C LEU A 60 6.39 -2.16 14.51
N ASP A 61 5.60 -2.47 15.54
CA ASP A 61 6.09 -2.47 16.93
C ASP A 61 6.22 -3.87 17.54
N LEU A 62 5.47 -4.85 17.04
CA LEU A 62 5.28 -6.14 17.73
C LEU A 62 5.62 -7.37 16.89
N ASN A 63 5.33 -7.33 15.59
CA ASN A 63 5.62 -8.47 14.71
C ASN A 63 7.12 -8.58 14.41
N ARG A 64 7.54 -9.80 14.10
CA ARG A 64 8.84 -10.04 13.47
C ARG A 64 8.70 -9.82 11.97
N GLU A 65 9.16 -8.68 11.51
CA GLU A 65 9.12 -8.29 10.11
C GLU A 65 10.53 -8.07 9.57
N LEU A 66 10.71 -8.24 8.25
CA LEU A 66 11.93 -7.89 7.55
C LEU A 66 11.58 -6.93 6.41
N ASN A 67 12.34 -5.85 6.31
CA ASN A 67 12.23 -4.88 5.22
C ASN A 67 13.61 -4.54 4.69
N LEU A 68 13.68 -4.26 3.39
CA LEU A 68 14.87 -3.81 2.69
C LEU A 68 14.64 -2.37 2.23
N LEU A 69 15.54 -1.47 2.66
CA LEU A 69 15.66 -0.13 2.09
C LEU A 69 16.76 -0.17 1.03
N LEU A 70 16.38 0.09 -0.21
CA LEU A 70 17.26 0.03 -1.36
C LEU A 70 17.36 1.43 -1.97
N GLU A 71 18.59 1.91 -2.15
CA GLU A 71 18.89 3.15 -2.87
C GLU A 71 19.30 2.81 -4.30
N SER A 72 18.34 2.86 -5.23
CA SER A 72 18.56 2.56 -6.65
C SER A 72 17.50 3.22 -7.51
N ARG A 73 17.92 4.11 -8.42
CA ARG A 73 17.03 4.79 -9.36
C ARG A 73 16.41 3.82 -10.37
N ASP A 74 17.18 2.82 -10.80
CA ASP A 74 16.70 1.81 -11.75
C ASP A 74 15.60 0.95 -11.12
N LEU A 75 15.83 0.48 -9.90
CA LEU A 75 14.81 -0.28 -9.16
C LEU A 75 13.59 0.60 -8.83
N ALA A 76 13.80 1.86 -8.46
CA ALA A 76 12.71 2.80 -8.20
C ALA A 76 11.83 3.02 -9.45
N LYS A 77 12.44 3.09 -10.64
CA LYS A 77 11.72 3.19 -11.91
C LYS A 77 10.88 1.94 -12.18
N GLU A 78 11.43 0.75 -11.97
CA GLU A 78 10.68 -0.50 -12.12
C GLU A 78 9.52 -0.62 -11.11
N ALA A 79 9.79 -0.33 -9.83
CA ALA A 79 8.80 -0.34 -8.77
C ALA A 79 7.68 0.67 -9.03
N LYS A 80 8.01 1.87 -9.55
CA LYS A 80 7.04 2.88 -9.96
C LYS A 80 6.16 2.37 -11.11
N GLY A 81 6.74 1.67 -12.08
CA GLY A 81 6.01 1.02 -13.16
C GLY A 81 5.00 -0.03 -12.65
N TYR A 82 5.41 -0.86 -11.69
CA TYR A 82 4.51 -1.81 -11.02
C TYR A 82 3.40 -1.09 -10.25
N PHE A 83 3.74 -0.06 -9.47
CA PHE A 83 2.78 0.75 -8.72
C PHE A 83 1.69 1.31 -9.64
N PHE A 84 2.06 1.95 -10.76
CA PHE A 84 1.06 2.53 -11.67
C PHE A 84 0.19 1.49 -12.38
N ARG A 85 0.71 0.28 -12.60
CA ARG A 85 -0.10 -0.84 -13.12
C ARG A 85 -1.20 -1.23 -12.13
N VAL A 86 -0.86 -1.36 -10.85
CA VAL A 86 -1.84 -1.64 -9.78
C VAL A 86 -2.79 -0.45 -9.59
N TRP A 87 -2.26 0.76 -9.63
CA TRP A 87 -3.02 2.01 -9.47
C TRP A 87 -4.08 2.22 -10.55
N GLY A 88 -3.77 1.85 -11.80
CA GLY A 88 -4.68 1.94 -12.94
C GLY A 88 -5.93 1.06 -12.78
N GLY A 89 -5.80 -0.09 -12.10
CA GLY A 89 -6.92 -0.98 -11.76
C GLY A 89 -7.58 -0.70 -10.40
N SER A 90 -7.21 0.38 -9.71
CA SER A 90 -7.72 0.72 -8.37
C SER A 90 -8.79 1.81 -8.45
N ARG A 91 -9.80 1.73 -7.58
CA ARG A 91 -10.91 2.71 -7.52
C ARG A 91 -10.60 3.91 -6.65
N ILE A 92 -11.26 5.01 -6.94
CA ILE A 92 -11.26 6.19 -6.07
C ILE A 92 -12.17 5.93 -4.86
N CYS A 93 -11.73 6.37 -3.68
CA CYS A 93 -12.54 6.39 -2.47
C CYS A 93 -13.35 7.69 -2.47
N ARG A 94 -14.68 7.60 -2.56
CA ARG A 94 -15.58 8.76 -2.56
C ARG A 94 -16.49 8.72 -1.36
#